data_AF-A0A1G7HN40-F1
#
_entry.id   AF-A0A1G7HN40-F1
#
_cell.length_a   1.000
_cell.length_b   1.000
_cell.length_c   1.000
_cell.angle_alpha   90.00
_cell.angle_beta   90.00
_cell.angle_gamma   90.00
#
_symmetry.space_group_name_H-M   'P 1'
#
loop_
_entity.id
_entity.type
_entity.pdbx_description
1 polymer ?
#
loop_
_entity_poly.entity_id
_entity_poly.type
_entity_poly.pdbx_seq_one_letter_code
_entity_poly.pdbx_strand_id
1 'polypeptide(L)'
;MNDFPALTYLFAECRTTCPLRPQVTSLVLFALLCEDDDVVYLEIRYIDYANGQAEGDHLWLTLEEAKQAALEDHGITEEDWRPLSAREIARIDRTIE
;
A
#
# COMPACT_ATOMS: atom_id res chain seq x y z
N MET A 1 2.67 21.07 -20.17
CA MET A 1 1.71 20.26 -19.40
C MET A 1 2.54 19.59 -18.33
N ASN A 2 2.39 20.00 -17.07
CA ASN A 2 2.99 19.24 -15.97
C ASN A 2 2.21 17.92 -15.90
N ASP A 3 2.80 16.88 -16.45
CA ASP A 3 2.35 15.51 -16.23
C ASP A 3 2.82 15.16 -14.82
N PHE A 4 2.04 15.55 -13.81
CA PHE A 4 2.27 15.05 -12.46
C PHE A 4 2.12 13.54 -12.52
N PRO A 5 3.05 12.76 -11.96
CA PRO A 5 2.93 11.31 -11.95
C PRO A 5 1.58 10.95 -11.34
N ALA A 6 0.82 10.09 -12.02
CA ALA A 6 -0.48 9.64 -11.54
C ALA A 6 -0.28 8.86 -10.23
N LEU A 7 -0.44 9.54 -9.10
CA LEU A 7 -0.30 8.95 -7.77
C LEU A 7 -1.29 7.80 -7.65
N THR A 8 -0.73 6.61 -7.39
CA THR A 8 -1.48 5.37 -7.37
C THR A 8 -1.66 4.91 -5.93
N TYR A 9 -2.93 4.71 -5.53
CA TYR A 9 -3.32 4.32 -4.19
C TYR A 9 -4.12 3.03 -4.27
N LEU A 10 -3.54 1.94 -3.78
CA LEU A 10 -4.10 0.60 -3.92
C LEU A 10 -4.38 -0.04 -2.57
N PHE A 11 -5.37 -0.91 -2.57
CA PHE A 11 -5.69 -1.79 -1.46
C PHE A 11 -5.89 -3.21 -1.98
N ALA A 12 -5.44 -4.19 -1.22
CA ALA A 12 -5.75 -5.59 -1.45
C ALA A 12 -5.82 -6.36 -0.14
N GLU A 13 -6.62 -7.41 -0.14
CA GLU A 13 -6.66 -8.40 0.94
C GLU A 13 -5.61 -9.49 0.66
N CYS A 14 -4.94 -9.97 1.70
CA CYS A 14 -3.97 -11.04 1.56
C CYS A 14 -4.68 -12.34 1.14
N ARG A 15 -4.16 -13.00 0.11
CA ARG A 15 -4.69 -14.31 -0.33
C ARG A 15 -4.09 -15.46 0.46
N THR A 16 -2.82 -15.30 0.87
CA THR A 16 -2.09 -16.27 1.67
C THR A 16 -1.56 -15.62 2.93
N THR A 17 -1.55 -16.38 4.01
CA THR A 17 -0.96 -15.95 5.27
C THR A 17 0.57 -16.01 5.15
N CYS A 18 1.23 -14.86 5.32
CA CYS A 18 2.69 -14.81 5.41
C CYS A 18 3.14 -15.49 6.72
N PRO A 19 4.02 -16.51 6.69
CA PRO A 19 4.46 -17.20 7.91
C PRO A 19 5.24 -16.30 8.87
N LEU A 20 5.89 -15.25 8.37
CA LEU A 20 6.60 -14.25 9.19
C LEU A 20 5.64 -13.23 9.81
N ARG A 21 4.49 -12.99 9.18
CA ARG A 21 3.50 -11.98 9.60
C ARG A 21 2.09 -12.53 9.51
N PRO A 22 1.73 -13.54 10.33
CA PRO A 22 0.46 -14.24 10.19
C PRO A 22 -0.76 -13.41 10.56
N GLN A 23 -0.55 -12.27 11.21
CA GLN A 23 -1.60 -11.35 11.65
C GLN A 23 -2.02 -10.36 10.55
N VAL A 24 -1.22 -10.22 9.49
CA VAL A 24 -1.52 -9.28 8.41
C VAL A 24 -2.62 -9.85 7.53
N THR A 25 -3.68 -9.07 7.36
CA THR A 25 -4.89 -9.45 6.62
C THR A 25 -5.05 -8.66 5.33
N SER A 26 -4.46 -7.47 5.26
CA SER A 26 -4.57 -6.59 4.09
C SER A 26 -3.37 -5.66 3.96
N LEU A 27 -3.17 -5.18 2.75
CA LEU A 27 -2.09 -4.29 2.35
C LEU A 27 -2.66 -3.04 1.69
N VAL A 28 -2.02 -1.91 1.96
CA VAL A 28 -2.19 -0.67 1.19
C VAL A 28 -0.87 -0.31 0.54
N LEU A 29 -0.91 0.08 -0.73
CA LEU A 29 0.19 0.76 -1.39
C LEU A 29 -0.20 2.22 -1.60
N PHE A 30 0.52 3.12 -0.94
CA PHE A 30 0.20 4.54 -0.93
C PHE A 30 1.34 5.34 -1.58
N ALA A 31 1.04 5.99 -2.70
CA ALA A 31 2.02 6.85 -3.37
C ALA A 31 2.30 8.11 -2.53
N LEU A 32 3.58 8.39 -2.30
CA LEU A 32 4.08 9.58 -1.64
C LEU A 32 4.94 10.37 -2.64
N LEU A 33 4.66 11.67 -2.76
CA LEU A 33 5.44 12.58 -3.60
C LEU A 33 6.60 13.16 -2.77
N CYS A 34 7.82 12.93 -3.22
CA CYS A 34 9.03 13.50 -2.64
C CYS A 34 9.27 14.94 -3.13
N GLU A 35 10.13 15.68 -2.43
CA GLU A 35 10.47 17.07 -2.76
C GLU A 35 11.14 17.22 -4.15
N ASP A 36 11.81 16.16 -4.62
CA ASP A 36 12.47 16.10 -5.93
C ASP A 36 11.54 15.66 -7.08
N ASP A 37 10.21 15.74 -6.89
CA ASP A 37 9.17 15.25 -7.83
C ASP A 37 9.19 13.72 -8.09
N ASP A 38 9.99 12.97 -7.34
CA ASP A 38 9.97 11.51 -7.35
C ASP A 38 8.78 10.94 -6.58
N VAL A 39 8.32 9.74 -6.96
CA VAL A 39 7.24 9.03 -6.27
C VAL A 39 7.75 7.75 -5.66
N VAL A 40 7.61 7.63 -4.34
CA VAL A 40 7.85 6.39 -3.59
C VAL A 40 6.53 5.80 -3.14
N TYR A 41 6.54 4.51 -2.81
CA TYR A 41 5.33 3.77 -2.42
C TYR A 41 5.46 3.26 -1.00
N LEU A 42 4.60 3.75 -0.12
CA LEU A 42 4.46 3.26 1.24
C LEU A 42 3.53 2.04 1.24
N GLU A 43 4.09 0.87 1.49
CA GLU A 43 3.35 -0.33 1.86
C GLU A 43 2.95 -0.22 3.32
N ILE A 44 1.65 -0.30 3.62
CA ILE A 44 1.13 -0.38 4.99
C ILE A 44 0.50 -1.75 5.19
N ARG A 45 0.99 -2.49 6.19
CA ARG A 45 0.51 -3.83 6.54
C ARG A 45 -0.53 -3.73 7.64
N TYR A 46 -1.77 -4.07 7.33
CA TYR A 46 -2.87 -4.01 8.28
C TYR A 46 -3.18 -5.36 8.91
N ILE A 47 -3.33 -5.35 10.24
CA ILE A 47 -3.98 -6.42 10.99
C ILE A 47 -5.49 -6.25 10.88
N ASP A 48 -5.96 -5.00 11.02
CA ASP A 48 -7.36 -4.62 10.86
C ASP A 48 -7.47 -3.26 10.14
N TYR A 49 -7.81 -3.29 8.86
CA TYR A 49 -7.94 -2.09 8.02
C TYR A 49 -9.13 -1.20 8.40
N ALA A 50 -10.20 -1.79 8.94
CA ALA A 50 -11.41 -1.05 9.30
C ALA A 50 -11.14 -0.14 10.51
N ASN A 51 -10.44 -0.67 11.50
CA ASN A 51 -10.05 0.01 12.73
C ASN A 51 -8.72 0.77 12.61
N GLY A 52 -8.00 0.62 11.50
CA GLY A 52 -6.73 1.31 11.25
C GLY A 52 -5.55 0.72 12.01
N GLN A 53 -5.64 -0.54 12.44
CA GLN A 53 -4.58 -1.22 13.17
C GLN A 53 -3.55 -1.78 12.18
N ALA A 54 -2.40 -1.12 12.09
CA ALA A 54 -1.26 -1.57 11.30
C ALA A 54 -0.29 -2.44 12.13
N GLU A 55 0.31 -3.44 11.49
CA GLU A 55 1.48 -4.15 12.01
C GLU A 55 2.74 -3.30 11.82
N GLY A 56 2.83 -2.63 10.67
CA GLY A 56 3.92 -1.73 10.32
C GLY A 56 3.87 -1.36 8.84
N ASP A 57 4.88 -0.65 8.40
CA ASP A 57 5.00 -0.16 7.03
C ASP A 57 6.37 -0.50 6.40
N HIS A 58 6.48 -0.29 5.10
CA HIS A 58 7.72 -0.38 4.34
C HIS A 58 7.69 0.58 3.15
N LEU A 59 8.82 1.22 2.86
CA LEU A 59 8.92 2.17 1.77
C LEU A 59 9.65 1.55 0.57
N TRP A 60 8.97 1.58 -0.58
CA TRP A 60 9.47 1.06 -1.85
C TRP A 60 9.78 2.22 -2.80
N LEU A 61 10.82 2.08 -3.61
CA LEU A 61 11.18 3.08 -4.60
C LEU A 61 10.23 3.08 -5.80
N THR A 62 9.64 1.92 -6.11
CA THR A 62 8.71 1.77 -7.24
C THR A 62 7.46 0.97 -6.87
N LEU A 63 6.38 1.18 -7.61
CA LEU A 63 5.13 0.42 -7.44
C LEU A 63 5.32 -1.07 -7.79
N GLU A 64 6.15 -1.35 -8.79
CA GLU A 64 6.41 -2.72 -9.26
C GLU A 64 7.11 -3.54 -8.17
N GLU A 65 8.11 -2.98 -7.49
CA GLU A 65 8.77 -3.62 -6.35
C GLU A 65 7.79 -3.91 -5.22
N ALA A 66 6.94 -2.94 -4.88
CA ALA A 66 5.94 -3.11 -3.83
C ALA A 66 4.92 -4.22 -4.16
N LYS A 67 4.43 -4.25 -5.40
CA LYS A 67 3.51 -5.31 -5.88
C LYS A 67 4.18 -6.68 -5.89
N GLN A 68 5.44 -6.75 -6.31
CA GLN A 68 6.20 -7.98 -6.36
C GLN A 68 6.40 -8.56 -4.94
N ALA A 69 6.76 -7.73 -3.97
CA ALA A 69 6.86 -8.16 -2.57
C ALA A 69 5.51 -8.64 -2.02
N ALA A 70 4.41 -7.92 -2.29
CA ALA A 70 3.06 -8.32 -1.89
C ALA A 70 2.61 -9.66 -2.51
N LEU A 71 3.03 -9.94 -3.75
CA LEU A 71 2.80 -11.23 -4.39
C LEU A 71 3.56 -12.35 -3.67
N GLU A 72 4.84 -12.14 -3.38
CA GLU A 72 5.71 -13.15 -2.75
C GLU A 72 5.31 -13.44 -1.30
N ASP A 73 5.03 -12.41 -0.50
CA ASP A 73 4.73 -12.56 0.93
C ASP A 73 3.26 -12.91 1.20
N HIS A 74 2.33 -12.33 0.43
CA HIS A 74 0.89 -12.34 0.75
C HIS A 74 0.03 -12.92 -0.38
N GLY A 75 0.64 -13.37 -1.48
CA GLY A 75 -0.06 -13.98 -2.61
C GLY A 75 -0.96 -13.01 -3.36
N ILE A 76 -0.75 -11.71 -3.23
CA ILE A 76 -1.60 -10.68 -3.84
C ILE A 76 -1.20 -10.51 -5.31
N THR A 77 -2.13 -10.77 -6.22
CA THR A 77 -1.92 -10.63 -7.66
C THR A 77 -2.42 -9.28 -8.18
N GLU A 78 -2.13 -8.96 -9.44
CA GLU A 78 -2.58 -7.71 -10.05
C GLU A 78 -4.10 -7.50 -10.02
N GLU A 79 -4.87 -8.59 -10.10
CA GLU A 79 -6.34 -8.56 -10.13
C GLU A 79 -6.97 -8.32 -8.75
N ASP A 80 -6.21 -8.54 -7.67
CA ASP A 80 -6.69 -8.36 -6.30
C ASP A 80 -6.63 -6.90 -5.85
N TRP A 81 -5.81 -6.08 -6.53
CA TRP A 81 -5.69 -4.68 -6.21
C TRP A 81 -6.92 -3.91 -6.67
N ARG A 82 -7.53 -3.18 -5.74
CA ARG A 82 -8.51 -2.15 -6.05
C ARG A 82 -7.95 -0.77 -5.77
N PRO A 83 -8.37 0.27 -6.51
CA PRO A 83 -8.08 1.64 -6.14
C PRO A 83 -8.76 1.99 -4.81
N LEU A 84 -8.05 2.79 -4.00
CA LEU A 84 -8.61 3.40 -2.80
C LEU A 84 -9.58 4.53 -3.16
N SER A 85 -10.62 4.67 -2.35
CA SER A 85 -11.57 5.79 -2.44
C SER A 85 -10.95 7.07 -1.88
N ALA A 86 -11.40 8.25 -2.33
CA ALA A 86 -10.93 9.54 -1.79
C ALA A 86 -11.03 9.65 -0.25
N ARG A 87 -12.05 9.03 0.35
CA ARG A 87 -12.23 9.00 1.82
C ARG A 87 -11.19 8.12 2.51
N GLU A 88 -10.81 7.01 1.88
CA GLU A 88 -9.78 6.11 2.41
C GLU A 88 -8.41 6.77 2.31
N ILE A 89 -8.12 7.41 1.17
CA ILE A 89 -6.89 8.18 0.94
C ILE A 89 -6.75 9.26 2.01
N ALA A 90 -7.76 10.11 2.19
CA ALA A 90 -7.72 11.18 3.19
C ALA A 90 -7.60 10.67 4.65
N ARG A 91 -8.03 9.44 4.94
CA ARG A 91 -7.86 8.82 6.26
C ARG A 91 -6.41 8.39 6.47
N ILE A 92 -5.83 7.73 5.47
CA ILE A 92 -4.45 7.22 5.52
C ILE A 92 -3.46 8.38 5.53
N ASP A 93 -3.67 9.39 4.67
CA ASP A 93 -2.88 10.62 4.59
C ASP A 93 -2.76 11.33 5.95
N ARG A 94 -3.85 11.43 6.71
CA ARG A 94 -3.84 12.00 8.08
C ARG A 94 -3.11 11.16 9.12
N THR A 95 -2.84 9.90 8.82
CA THR A 95 -2.16 8.97 9.74
C THR A 95 -0.66 8.92 9.46
N ILE A 96 -0.24 9.35 8.27
CA ILE A 96 1.15 9.51 7.87
C ILE A 96 1.55 10.94 8.26
N GLU A 97 1.87 11.14 9.54
CA GLU A 97 2.45 12.40 10.08
C GLU A 97 3.98 12.31 10.20
#